data_AF-A0A3D8L0J0-F1
#
_entry.id   AF-A0A3D8L0J0-F1
#
_cell.length_a   1.000
_cell.length_b   1.000
_cell.length_c   1.000
_cell.angle_alpha   90.00
_cell.angle_beta   90.00
_cell.angle_gamma   90.00
#
_symmetry.space_group_name_H-M   'P 1'
#
loop_
_entity.id
_entity.type
_entity.pdbx_description
1 polymer ?
#
loop_
_entity_poly.entity_id
_entity_poly.type
_entity_poly.pdbx_seq_one_letter_code
_entity_poly.pdbx_strand_id
1 'polypeptide(L)' 'MLGIPNIKSMKATFQTKEGQLICKASSLDYTTRQRAVKVAISKGARTLQSTDERGRVQDLTHILQGRVLTIRHSL' A
#
# COMPACT_ATOMS: atom_id res chain seq x y z
N MET A 1 36.06 -4.82 -14.70
CA MET A 1 34.67 -5.29 -14.50
C MET A 1 33.81 -4.10 -14.20
N LEU A 2 32.97 -3.68 -15.15
CA LEU A 2 32.00 -2.59 -14.94
C LEU A 2 30.89 -3.14 -14.04
N GLY A 3 31.02 -2.91 -12.73
CA GLY A 3 29.97 -3.19 -11.77
C GLY A 3 28.81 -2.24 -12.05
N ILE A 4 27.77 -2.75 -12.70
CA ILE A 4 26.49 -2.07 -12.87
C ILE A 4 26.07 -1.61 -11.47
N PRO A 5 25.91 -0.29 -11.21
CA PRO A 5 25.36 0.14 -9.94
C PRO A 5 23.97 -0.46 -9.85
N ASN A 6 23.81 -1.41 -8.93
CA ASN A 6 22.56 -2.06 -8.59
C ASN A 6 21.58 -0.96 -8.19
N ILE A 7 20.78 -0.48 -9.16
CA ILE A 7 19.68 0.45 -8.97
C ILE A 7 18.72 -0.28 -8.02
N LYS A 8 18.90 -0.04 -6.70
CA LYS A 8 17.93 -0.40 -5.67
C LYS A 8 16.70 0.47 -5.88
N SER A 9 15.93 0.15 -6.92
CA SER A 9 14.56 0.61 -7.09
C SER A 9 13.82 0.13 -5.84
N MET A 10 13.45 1.05 -4.95
CA MET A 10 12.80 0.69 -3.69
C MET A 10 11.44 0.06 -4.02
N LYS A 11 11.42 -1.28 -4.06
CA LYS A 11 10.19 -2.07 -4.16
C LYS A 11 9.36 -1.76 -2.93
N ALA A 12 8.10 -1.35 -3.15
CA ALA A 12 7.16 -1.03 -2.07
C ALA A 12 7.22 -2.08 -0.95
N THR A 13 7.41 -1.62 0.28
CA THR A 13 7.43 -2.43 1.49
C THR A 13 6.09 -2.28 2.20
N PHE A 14 5.65 -3.35 2.87
CA PHE A 14 4.35 -3.40 3.53
C PHE A 14 4.55 -3.90 4.95
N GLN A 15 4.11 -3.13 5.94
CA GLN A 15 4.15 -3.50 7.35
C GLN A 15 2.73 -3.50 7.90
N THR A 16 2.33 -4.56 8.58
CA THR A 16 1.03 -4.64 9.23
C THR A 16 1.24 -4.60 10.74
N LYS A 17 0.57 -3.67 11.43
CA LYS A 17 0.59 -3.56 12.90
C LYS A 17 -0.82 -3.27 13.39
N GLU A 18 -1.33 -4.09 14.31
CA GLU A 18 -2.64 -3.89 14.98
C GLU A 18 -3.82 -3.61 14.03
N GLY A 19 -3.84 -4.28 12.86
CA GLY A 19 -4.89 -4.08 11.86
C GLY A 19 -4.71 -2.84 10.97
N GLN A 20 -3.58 -2.13 11.08
CA GLN A 20 -3.16 -1.08 10.15
C GLN A 20 -2.13 -1.63 9.18
N LEU A 21 -2.29 -1.36 7.89
CA LEU A 21 -1.24 -1.57 6.89
C LEU A 21 -0.53 -0.23 6.59
N ILE A 22 0.80 -0.26 6.69
CA ILE A 22 1.69 0.83 6.28
C ILE A 22 2.45 0.37 5.04
N CYS A 23 2.22 1.04 3.92
CA CYS A 23 2.99 0.84 2.69
C CYS A 23 4.05 1.93 2.58
N LYS A 24 5.33 1.59 2.42
CA LYS A 24 6.39 2.55 2.09
C LYS A 24 6.92 2.27 0.69
N ALA A 25 6.89 3.24 -0.20
CA ALA A 25 7.30 3.08 -1.59
C ALA A 25 8.10 4.29 -2.09
N SER A 26 8.78 4.17 -3.23
CA SER A 26 9.40 5.32 -3.91
C SER A 26 8.36 6.34 -4.37
N SER A 27 7.22 5.86 -4.87
CA SER A 27 6.14 6.69 -5.40
C SER A 27 4.76 6.16 -5.01
N LEU A 28 3.81 7.09 -4.84
CA LEU A 28 2.39 6.82 -4.56
C LEU A 28 1.55 6.78 -5.84
N ASP A 29 2.12 6.26 -6.92
CA ASP A 29 1.42 6.14 -8.19
C ASP A 29 0.20 5.21 -8.07
N TYR A 30 -0.72 5.31 -9.04
CA TYR A 30 -1.93 4.49 -9.07
C TYR A 30 -1.65 2.99 -8.85
N THR A 31 -0.63 2.45 -9.53
CA THR A 31 -0.23 1.03 -9.41
C THR A 31 0.21 0.67 -7.99
N THR A 32 1.01 1.51 -7.34
CA THR A 32 1.44 1.30 -5.95
C THR A 32 0.24 1.30 -5.00
N ARG A 33 -0.68 2.25 -5.19
CA ARG A 33 -1.90 2.38 -4.38
C ARG A 33 -2.81 1.16 -4.51
N GLN A 34 -3.06 0.69 -5.74
CA GLN A 34 -3.85 -0.53 -5.97
C GLN A 34 -3.21 -1.76 -5.31
N ARG A 35 -1.89 -1.88 -5.38
CA ARG A 35 -1.16 -2.99 -4.75
C ARG A 35 -1.26 -2.92 -3.22
N ALA A 36 -1.10 -1.73 -2.64
CA ALA A 36 -1.24 -1.50 -1.21
C ALA A 36 -2.64 -1.85 -0.69
N VAL A 37 -3.68 -1.46 -1.43
CA VAL A 37 -5.08 -1.83 -1.13
C VAL A 37 -5.28 -3.35 -1.19
N LYS A 38 -4.77 -4.03 -2.22
CA LYS A 38 -4.87 -5.50 -2.34
C LYS A 38 -4.19 -6.21 -1.17
N VAL A 39 -2.99 -5.75 -0.78
CA VAL A 39 -2.27 -6.32 0.37
C VAL A 39 -3.04 -6.05 1.67
N ALA A 40 -3.62 -4.85 1.84
CA ALA A 40 -4.39 -4.50 3.04
C ALA A 40 -5.61 -5.42 3.21
N ILE A 41 -6.37 -5.64 2.13
CA ILE A 41 -7.50 -6.57 2.12
C ILE A 41 -7.02 -7.99 2.46
N SER A 42 -5.97 -8.47 1.79
CA SER A 42 -5.43 -9.82 2.03
C SER A 42 -4.90 -10.03 3.44
N LYS A 43 -4.43 -8.96 4.11
CA LYS A 43 -3.93 -8.99 5.48
C LYS A 43 -5.01 -8.71 6.53
N GLY A 44 -6.25 -8.46 6.11
CA GLY A 44 -7.34 -8.09 7.02
C GLY A 44 -7.12 -6.74 7.71
N ALA A 45 -6.36 -5.84 7.09
CA ALA A 45 -6.13 -4.50 7.62
C ALA A 45 -7.40 -3.65 7.48
N ARG A 46 -7.74 -2.92 8.54
CA ARG A 46 -8.85 -1.98 8.62
C ARG A 46 -8.46 -0.59 8.10
N THR A 47 -7.20 -0.23 8.27
CA THR A 47 -6.66 1.07 7.85
C THR A 47 -5.45 0.86 6.94
N LEU A 48 -5.25 1.79 6.01
CA LEU A 48 -4.13 1.76 5.06
C LEU A 48 -3.52 3.15 4.93
N GLN A 49 -2.26 3.27 5.35
CA GLN A 49 -1.45 4.45 5.08
C GLN A 49 -0.36 4.08 4.08
N SER A 50 -0.16 4.91 3.07
CA SER A 50 0.96 4.81 2.15
C SER A 50 1.87 6.02 2.31
N THR A 51 3.17 5.79 2.38
CA THR A 51 4.18 6.82 2.57
C THR A 51 5.21 6.71 1.45
N ASP A 52 5.59 7.84 0.85
CA ASP A 52 6.71 7.85 -0.10
C ASP A 52 8.06 8.14 0.56
N GLU A 53 9.13 8.02 -0.22
CA GLU A 53 10.50 8.36 0.19
C GLU A 53 10.69 9.82 0.58
N ARG A 54 9.78 10.72 0.17
CA ARG A 54 9.78 12.14 0.54
C ARG A 54 9.02 12.40 1.83
N GLY A 55 8.50 11.36 2.48
CA GLY A 55 7.73 11.45 3.71
C GLY A 55 6.28 11.89 3.51
N ARG A 56 5.79 11.97 2.26
CA ARG A 56 4.37 12.27 2.01
C ARG A 56 3.53 11.07 2.41
N VAL A 57 2.61 11.30 3.33
CA VAL A 57 1.66 10.30 3.82
C VAL A 57 0.33 10.48 3.11
N GLN A 58 -0.22 9.38 2.61
CA GLN A 58 -1.55 9.32 2.02
C GLN A 58 -2.38 8.25 2.73
N ASP A 59 -3.52 8.66 3.25
CA ASP A 59 -4.51 7.75 3.84
C ASP A 59 -5.43 7.19 2.75
N LEU A 60 -5.39 5.86 2.59
CA LEU A 60 -6.20 5.10 1.63
C LEU A 60 -7.25 4.23 2.35
N THR A 61 -7.48 4.47 3.64
CA THR A 61 -8.48 3.73 4.45
C THR A 61 -9.87 3.80 3.84
N HIS A 62 -10.26 4.95 3.27
CA HIS A 62 -11.54 5.13 2.58
C HIS A 62 -11.75 4.15 1.41
N ILE A 63 -10.67 3.73 0.72
CA ILE A 63 -10.72 2.76 -0.37
C ILE A 63 -11.03 1.35 0.16
N LEU A 64 -10.51 1.02 1.34
CA LEU A 64 -10.83 -0.25 2.01
C LEU A 64 -12.30 -0.29 2.43
N GLN A 65 -12.80 0.79 3.04
CA GLN A 65 -14.18 0.90 3.50
C GLN A 65 -15.17 0.82 2.33
N GLY A 66 -14.89 1.50 1.22
CA GLY A 66 -15.72 1.45 0.01
C GLY A 66 -15.81 0.03 -0.59
N ARG A 67 -14.70 -0.72 -0.62
CA ARG A 67 -14.71 -2.10 -1.13
C ARG A 67 -15.40 -3.10 -0.20
N VAL A 68 -15.28 -2.93 1.12
CA VAL A 68 -16.01 -3.76 2.09
C VAL A 68 -17.53 -3.59 1.92
N LEU A 69 -18.00 -2.37 1.68
CA LEU A 69 -19.42 -2.10 1.41
C LEU A 69 -19.87 -2.69 0.06
N THR A 70 -19.01 -2.65 -0.96
CA THR A 70 -19.34 -3.21 -2.28
C THR A 70 -19.47 -4.74 -2.24
N ILE A 71 -18.61 -5.43 -1.46
CA ILE A 71 -18.71 -6.89 -1.28
C ILE A 71 -20.00 -7.27 -0.54
N ARG A 72 -20.42 -6.48 0.46
CA ARG A 72 -21.65 -6.76 1.25
C ARG A 72 -22.94 -6.60 0.46
N HIS A 73 -22.96 -5.80 -0.60
CA HIS A 73 -24.14 -5.62 -1.43
C HIS A 73 -24.32 -6.69 -2.52
N SER A 74 -23.39 -7.64 -2.62
CA SER A 74 -23.42 -8.70 -3.65
C SER A 74 -23.72 -10.10 -3.10
N LEU A 75 -24.11 -10.20 -1.82
CA LEU A 75 -24.59 -11.40 -1.13
C LEU A 75 -26.07 -11.24 -0.82
#